data_AF-A0A4Y2PL97-F1
#
_entry.id   AF-A0A4Y2PL97-F1
#
_cell.length_a   1.000
_cell.length_b   1.000
_cell.length_c   1.000
_cell.angle_alpha   90.00
_cell.angle_beta   90.00
_cell.angle_gamma   90.00
#
_symmetry.space_group_name_H-M   'P 1'
#
loop_
_entity.id
_entity.type
_entity.pdbx_description
1 polymer ?
#
loop_
_entity_poly.entity_id
_entity_poly.type
_entity_poly.pdbx_seq_one_letter_code
_entity_poly.pdbx_strand_id
1 'polypeptide(L)' 'MGTLSMPIDEAAETPKCSPGTSYTFSPFDISPVLNIKKRTTTRGRKATRSRLITGSPYKDQLTKSLEKNASLGRRP' A
#
# COMPACT_ATOMS: atom_id res chain seq x y z
N MET A 1 -38.15 29.48 40.97
CA MET A 1 -37.29 28.42 40.39
C MET A 1 -36.54 29.06 39.23
N GLY A 2 -35.32 29.55 39.48
CA GLY A 2 -34.59 30.40 38.54
C GLY A 2 -33.90 29.60 37.43
N THR A 3 -33.97 30.10 36.20
CA THR A 3 -33.19 29.62 35.06
C THR A 3 -31.81 30.27 35.10
N LEU A 4 -30.77 29.47 35.31
CA LEU A 4 -29.38 29.91 35.14
C LEU A 4 -29.08 30.01 33.64
N SER A 5 -29.03 31.22 33.11
CA SER A 5 -28.55 31.50 31.76
C SER A 5 -27.02 31.41 31.73
N MET A 6 -26.46 30.51 30.94
CA MET A 6 -25.05 30.62 30.57
C MET A 6 -24.89 31.78 29.58
N PRO A 7 -23.92 32.69 29.75
CA PRO A 7 -23.59 33.64 28.70
C PRO A 7 -23.00 32.85 27.53
N ILE A 8 -23.64 32.92 26.37
CA ILE A 8 -23.06 32.46 25.12
C ILE A 8 -22.07 33.54 24.72
N ASP A 9 -20.78 33.25 24.86
CA ASP A 9 -19.71 34.08 24.35
C ASP A 9 -19.84 34.09 22.82
N GLU A 10 -20.39 35.18 22.27
CA GLU A 10 -20.50 35.42 20.84
C GLU A 10 -19.11 35.81 20.29
N ALA A 11 -18.19 34.85 20.33
CA ALA A 11 -16.89 34.96 19.69
C ALA A 11 -16.42 33.56 19.27
N ALA A 12 -17.26 32.83 18.56
CA ALA A 12 -16.78 31.82 17.64
C ALA A 12 -16.12 32.56 16.48
N GLU A 13 -14.88 33.03 16.68
CA GLU A 13 -14.00 33.38 15.58
C GLU A 13 -13.93 32.17 14.67
N THR A 14 -14.65 32.24 13.55
CA THR A 14 -14.31 31.45 12.38
C THR A 14 -12.83 31.74 12.12
N PRO A 15 -11.92 30.74 12.09
CA PRO A 15 -10.59 31.01 11.57
C PRO A 15 -10.80 31.46 10.13
N LYS A 16 -10.66 32.77 9.89
CA LYS A 16 -10.71 33.32 8.54
C LYS A 16 -9.57 32.65 7.79
N CYS A 17 -9.91 31.70 6.94
CA CYS A 17 -8.99 31.18 5.95
C CYS A 17 -8.61 32.37 5.07
N SER A 18 -7.43 32.92 5.29
CA SER A 18 -6.83 33.84 4.34
C SER A 18 -6.79 33.11 3.00
N PRO A 19 -7.19 33.72 1.87
CA PRO A 19 -6.93 33.16 0.55
C PRO A 19 -5.42 33.26 0.27
N GLY A 20 -4.62 32.49 1.01
CA GLY A 20 -3.22 32.27 0.70
C GLY A 20 -3.22 31.35 -0.50
N THR A 21 -3.03 31.95 -1.69
CA THR A 21 -2.74 31.30 -2.98
C THR A 21 -3.15 29.84 -3.05
N SER A 22 -4.28 29.56 -3.71
CA SER A 22 -4.61 28.21 -4.17
C SER A 22 -3.53 27.77 -5.17
N TYR A 23 -2.38 27.34 -4.67
CA TYR A 23 -1.28 26.89 -5.48
C TYR A 23 -1.73 25.57 -6.08
N THR A 24 -2.12 25.63 -7.35
CA THR A 24 -2.41 24.44 -8.13
C THR A 24 -1.07 23.77 -8.37
N PHE A 25 -0.63 22.95 -7.41
CA PHE A 25 0.56 22.14 -7.57
C PHE A 25 0.23 21.03 -8.55
N SER A 26 0.91 21.04 -9.68
CA SER A 26 0.97 19.89 -10.55
C SER A 26 1.81 18.82 -9.85
N PRO A 27 1.48 17.52 -9.99
CA PRO A 27 2.35 16.44 -9.53
C PRO A 27 3.79 16.55 -10.06
N PHE A 28 3.98 17.23 -11.20
CA PHE A 28 5.27 17.51 -11.82
C PHE A 28 6.08 18.63 -11.14
N ASP A 29 5.46 19.44 -10.29
CA ASP A 29 6.13 20.51 -9.53
C ASP A 29 6.91 19.97 -8.32
N ILE A 30 6.78 18.67 -8.02
CA ILE A 30 7.41 18.00 -6.89
C ILE A 30 8.64 17.23 -7.37
N SER A 31 9.83 17.59 -6.88
CA SER A 31 11.04 16.82 -7.16
C SER A 31 10.97 15.42 -6.54
N PRO A 32 11.40 14.35 -7.23
CA PRO A 32 11.41 13.01 -6.65
C PRO A 32 12.33 12.95 -5.43
N VAL A 33 11.86 12.28 -4.37
CA VAL A 33 12.66 12.06 -3.16
C VAL A 33 13.93 11.29 -3.52
N LEU A 34 15.08 11.77 -3.06
CA LEU A 34 16.37 11.12 -3.26
C LEU A 34 16.26 9.64 -2.88
N ASN A 35 16.69 8.78 -3.80
CA ASN A 35 16.67 7.34 -3.62
C ASN A 35 17.57 6.98 -2.44
N ILE A 36 16.96 6.53 -1.34
CA ILE A 36 17.66 5.86 -0.26
C ILE A 36 18.04 4.48 -0.80
N LYS A 37 19.30 4.32 -1.22
CA LYS A 37 19.83 3.02 -1.65
C LYS A 37 19.82 2.06 -0.45
N LYS A 38 18.75 1.29 -0.31
CA LYS A 38 18.72 0.18 0.65
C LYS A 38 19.77 -0.85 0.24
N ARG A 39 20.70 -1.15 1.14
CA ARG A 39 21.68 -2.22 0.94
C ARG A 39 20.96 -3.56 0.97
N THR A 40 20.80 -4.20 -0.18
CA THR A 40 20.33 -5.59 -0.25
C THR A 40 21.42 -6.50 0.32
N THR A 41 21.14 -7.18 1.43
CA THR A 41 22.07 -8.18 2.00
C THR A 41 21.48 -9.57 1.84
N THR A 42 22.29 -10.51 1.36
CA THR A 42 21.97 -11.95 1.27
C THR A 42 22.31 -12.72 2.56
N ARG A 43 22.71 -12.00 3.61
CA ARG A 43 23.15 -12.56 4.89
C ARG A 43 21.96 -13.16 5.63
N GLY A 44 21.93 -14.49 5.73
CA GLY A 44 20.85 -15.24 6.40
C GLY A 44 19.90 -15.97 5.46
N ARG A 45 20.00 -15.78 4.13
CA ARG A 45 19.20 -16.56 3.18
C ARG A 45 19.81 -17.94 2.98
N LYS A 46 19.20 -18.98 3.55
CA LYS A 46 19.51 -20.37 3.20
C LYS A 46 18.83 -20.71 1.87
N ALA A 47 19.51 -21.49 1.03
CA ALA A 47 18.91 -22.01 -0.19
C ALA A 47 17.80 -23.01 0.18
N THR A 48 16.55 -22.56 0.17
CA THR A 48 15.40 -23.45 0.34
C THR A 48 15.19 -24.19 -0.98
N ARG A 49 15.45 -25.50 -1.01
CA ARG A 49 14.86 -26.35 -2.05
C ARG A 49 13.35 -26.32 -1.84
N SER A 50 12.58 -25.90 -2.85
CA SER A 50 11.12 -25.91 -2.76
C SER A 50 10.64 -27.34 -2.53
N ARG A 51 9.85 -27.54 -1.49
CA ARG A 51 9.08 -28.78 -1.29
C ARG A 51 7.65 -28.51 -1.73
N LEU A 52 7.13 -29.33 -2.63
CA LEU A 52 5.74 -29.27 -3.04
C LEU A 52 4.88 -29.68 -1.85
N ILE A 53 4.10 -28.74 -1.29
CA ILE A 53 3.26 -28.99 -0.12
C ILE A 53 2.03 -29.77 -0.62
N THR A 54 2.07 -31.10 -0.48
CA THR A 54 1.02 -32.02 -0.93
C THR A 54 -0.34 -31.83 -0.22
N GLY A 55 -0.35 -31.12 0.90
CA GLY A 55 -1.55 -30.72 1.64
C GLY A 55 -1.99 -29.26 1.44
N SER A 56 -1.49 -28.55 0.42
CA SER A 56 -1.92 -27.16 0.19
C SER A 56 -3.40 -27.13 -0.25
N PRO A 57 -4.17 -26.11 0.15
CA PRO A 57 -5.58 -25.96 -0.23
C PRO A 57 -5.78 -25.77 -1.76
N TYR A 58 -4.68 -25.65 -2.52
CA TYR A 58 -4.67 -25.45 -3.96
C TYR A 58 -4.10 -26.65 -4.74
N LYS A 59 -3.96 -27.83 -4.11
CA LYS A 59 -3.37 -29.03 -4.72
C LYS A 59 -3.90 -29.31 -6.14
N ASP A 60 -5.22 -29.25 -6.31
CA ASP A 60 -5.85 -29.61 -7.59
C ASP A 60 -5.61 -28.54 -8.67
N GLN A 61 -5.58 -27.26 -8.29
CA GLN A 61 -5.26 -26.16 -9.21
C GLN A 61 -3.79 -26.22 -9.66
N LEU A 62 -2.88 -26.56 -8.74
CA LEU A 62 -1.46 -26.72 -9.03
C LEU A 62 -1.19 -27.91 -9.95
N THR A 63 -1.87 -29.03 -9.73
CA THR A 63 -1.74 -30.23 -10.57
C THR A 63 -2.25 -29.96 -11.99
N LYS A 64 -3.43 -29.35 -12.13
CA LYS A 64 -3.97 -28.93 -13.43
C LYS A 64 -3.06 -27.94 -14.18
N SER A 65 -2.46 -27.00 -13.46
CA SER A 65 -1.50 -26.06 -14.05
C SER A 65 -0.25 -26.79 -14.58
N LEU A 66 0.28 -27.77 -13.83
CA LEU A 66 1.43 -28.56 -14.26
C LEU A 66 1.12 -29.37 -15.53
N GLU A 67 -0.03 -30.04 -15.59
CA GLU A 67 -0.47 -30.81 -16.77
C GLU A 67 -0.68 -29.92 -18.01
N LYS A 68 -1.27 -28.74 -17.82
CA LYS A 68 -1.41 -27.73 -18.88
C LYS A 68 -0.06 -27.25 -19.41
N ASN A 69 0.92 -27.03 -18.54
CA ASN A 69 2.25 -26.57 -18.96
C ASN A 69 3.10 -27.72 -19.55
N ALA A 70 2.92 -28.95 -19.08
CA ALA A 70 3.59 -30.12 -19.63
C ALA A 70 3.16 -30.42 -21.08
N SER A 71 1.88 -30.18 -21.39
CA SER A 71 1.34 -30.30 -22.75
C SER A 71 1.72 -29.11 -23.66
N LEU A 72 2.05 -27.95 -23.09
CA LEU A 72 2.57 -26.79 -23.85
C LEU A 72 4.05 -26.92 -24.22
N GLY A 73 4.79 -27.83 -23.57
CA GLY A 73 6.26 -27.96 -23.65
C GLY A 73 6.80 -29.11 -24.52
N ARG A 74 5.96 -29.92 -25.17
CA ARG A 74 6.40 -30.89 -26.17
C ARG A 74 5.91 -30.49 -27.55
N ARG A 75 6.64 -29.58 -28.20
CA ARG A 75 6.67 -29.53 -29.67
C ARG A 75 7.67 -30.61 -30.13
N PRO A 76 7.35 -31.39 -31.17
CA PRO A 76 8.23 -32.46 -31.65
C PRO A 76 9.61 -31.94 -32.05
#